data_AF-A0A5N4CWE1-F1
#
_entry.id   AF-A0A5N4CWE1-F1
#
_cell.length_a   1.000
_cell.length_b   1.000
_cell.length_c   1.000
_cell.angle_alpha   90.00
_cell.angle_beta   90.00
_cell.angle_gamma   90.00
#
_symmetry.space_group_name_H-M   'P 1'
#
loop_
_entity.id
_entity.type
_entity.pdbx_description
1 polymer ?
#
loop_
_entity_poly.entity_id
_entity_poly.type
_entity_poly.pdbx_seq_one_letter_code
_entity_poly.pdbx_strand_id
1 'polypeptide(L)'
;MALYAAAAAVLAGVESRQGSLKGLVYASSFQNVKQLYALVCETQRYSAVLDAVITSAGLLRAEKKLRPHLAKVLVYELLLGRGFKGRGGRWKALLDRHQARLKAELARLKVHRGVSRNEDLLEVGSKPGPASQVPRFVRVNTLKTCSEDAIDYFKRQGFSYQGRASR
;
A
#
# COMPACT_ATOMS: atom_id res chain seq x y z
N MET A 1 -8.07 15.08 -5.71
CA MET A 1 -7.88 14.65 -7.11
C MET A 1 -6.42 14.37 -7.45
N ALA A 2 -5.48 15.28 -7.14
CA ALA A 2 -4.05 15.09 -7.44
C ALA A 2 -3.43 13.81 -6.84
N LEU A 3 -3.86 13.39 -5.63
CA LEU A 3 -3.28 12.22 -4.95
C LEU A 3 -3.41 10.92 -5.77
N TYR A 4 -4.62 10.60 -6.26
CA TYR A 4 -4.84 9.34 -6.99
C TYR A 4 -4.18 9.34 -8.37
N ALA A 5 -4.15 10.51 -9.03
CA ALA A 5 -3.43 10.69 -10.28
C ALA A 5 -1.91 10.53 -10.09
N ALA A 6 -1.35 11.11 -9.02
CA ALA A 6 0.06 10.95 -8.66
C ALA A 6 0.39 9.50 -8.31
N ALA A 7 -0.46 8.83 -7.53
CA ALA A 7 -0.30 7.41 -7.21
C ALA A 7 -0.31 6.53 -8.47
N ALA A 8 -1.25 6.78 -9.39
CA ALA A 8 -1.32 6.08 -10.66
C ALA A 8 -0.07 6.31 -11.53
N ALA A 9 0.46 7.55 -11.57
CA ALA A 9 1.69 7.87 -12.28
C ALA A 9 2.91 7.14 -11.69
N VAL A 10 3.02 7.09 -10.35
CA VAL A 10 4.09 6.35 -9.67
C VAL A 10 3.98 4.85 -9.98
N LEU A 11 2.79 4.26 -9.91
CA LEU A 11 2.60 2.83 -10.24
C LEU A 11 2.96 2.53 -11.70
N ALA A 12 2.59 3.40 -12.63
CA ALA A 12 2.98 3.25 -14.04
C ALA A 12 4.51 3.33 -14.22
N GLY A 13 5.19 4.22 -13.49
CA GLY A 13 6.65 4.33 -13.50
C GLY A 13 7.34 3.09 -12.91
N VAL A 14 6.78 2.52 -11.84
CA VAL A 14 7.28 1.27 -11.24
C VAL A 14 7.15 0.10 -12.22
N GLU A 15 6.00 -0.05 -12.89
CA GLU A 15 5.79 -1.10 -13.88
C GLU A 15 6.69 -0.92 -15.11
N SER A 16 6.93 0.32 -15.51
CA SER A 16 7.84 0.70 -16.60
C SER A 16 9.33 0.64 -16.21
N ARG A 17 9.65 0.14 -15.00
CA ARG A 17 11.02 0.04 -14.45
C ARG A 17 11.81 1.35 -14.46
N GLN A 18 11.13 2.49 -14.33
CA GLN A 18 11.76 3.82 -14.36
C GLN A 18 12.52 4.17 -13.07
N GLY A 19 12.38 3.34 -12.03
CA GLY A 19 13.09 3.53 -10.77
C GLY A 19 12.46 2.75 -9.62
N SER A 20 13.04 2.90 -8.43
CA SER A 20 12.45 2.34 -7.21
C SER A 20 11.18 3.10 -6.82
N LEU A 21 10.25 2.41 -6.14
CA LEU A 21 9.02 3.01 -5.62
C LEU A 21 9.32 4.23 -4.74
N LYS A 22 10.33 4.13 -3.87
CA LYS A 22 10.77 5.25 -3.04
C LYS A 22 11.25 6.42 -3.90
N GLY A 23 12.15 6.18 -4.86
CA GLY A 23 12.66 7.23 -5.75
C GLY A 23 11.55 7.96 -6.49
N LEU A 24 10.61 7.22 -7.08
CA LEU A 24 9.51 7.79 -7.86
C LEU A 24 8.52 8.59 -6.99
N VAL A 25 8.25 8.14 -5.76
CA VAL A 25 7.40 8.90 -4.84
C VAL A 25 8.05 10.22 -4.43
N TYR A 26 9.36 10.21 -4.10
CA TYR A 26 10.06 11.44 -3.72
C TYR A 26 10.26 12.39 -4.92
N ALA A 27 10.43 11.86 -6.13
CA ALA A 27 10.51 12.65 -7.36
C ALA A 27 9.19 13.33 -7.74
N SER A 28 8.04 12.82 -7.26
CA SER A 28 6.72 13.39 -7.56
C SER A 28 6.44 14.75 -6.92
N SER A 29 7.32 15.25 -6.04
CA SER A 29 7.20 16.53 -5.31
C SER A 29 5.82 16.77 -4.67
N PHE A 30 5.11 15.70 -4.33
CA PHE A 30 3.78 15.79 -3.75
C PHE A 30 3.86 16.23 -2.29
N GLN A 31 3.08 17.25 -1.89
CA GLN A 31 3.14 17.83 -0.53
C GLN A 31 3.05 16.78 0.59
N ASN A 32 2.14 15.81 0.46
CA ASN A 32 1.94 14.75 1.46
C ASN A 32 2.59 13.43 1.02
N VAL A 33 3.93 13.41 0.93
CA VAL A 33 4.73 12.24 0.51
C VAL A 33 4.38 10.99 1.31
N LYS A 34 4.19 11.09 2.64
CA LYS A 34 3.84 9.95 3.51
C LYS A 34 2.51 9.30 3.10
N GLN A 35 1.50 10.12 2.78
CA GLN A 35 0.19 9.63 2.35
C GLN A 35 0.28 8.95 0.99
N LEU A 36 1.00 9.57 0.04
CA LEU A 36 1.22 9.00 -1.28
C LEU A 36 1.98 7.67 -1.20
N TYR A 37 3.08 7.65 -0.44
CA TYR A 37 3.90 6.46 -0.23
C TYR A 37 3.08 5.30 0.34
N ALA A 38 2.32 5.56 1.41
CA ALA A 38 1.46 4.54 2.02
C ALA A 38 0.43 4.00 1.02
N LEU A 39 -0.24 4.87 0.27
CA LEU A 39 -1.24 4.46 -0.72
C LEU A 39 -0.63 3.61 -1.84
N VAL A 40 0.52 4.02 -2.39
CA VAL A 40 1.20 3.29 -3.46
C VAL A 40 1.71 1.94 -2.95
N CYS A 41 2.33 1.89 -1.77
CA CYS A 41 2.81 0.63 -1.17
C CYS A 41 1.67 -0.36 -0.94
N GLU A 42 0.56 0.09 -0.37
CA GLU A 42 -0.57 -0.79 -0.13
C GLU A 42 -1.25 -1.24 -1.44
N THR A 43 -1.42 -0.33 -2.41
CA THR A 43 -1.98 -0.69 -3.72
C THR A 43 -1.09 -1.72 -4.44
N GLN A 44 0.22 -1.57 -4.34
CA GLN A 44 1.19 -2.52 -4.90
C GLN A 44 1.14 -3.87 -4.17
N ARG A 45 0.98 -3.86 -2.84
CA ARG A 45 0.86 -5.07 -2.02
C ARG A 45 -0.33 -5.93 -2.45
N TYR A 46 -1.49 -5.31 -2.70
CA TYR A 46 -2.68 -6.00 -3.16
C TYR A 46 -2.80 -6.09 -4.70
N SER A 47 -1.72 -5.82 -5.44
CA SER A 47 -1.77 -5.64 -6.89
C SER A 47 -2.45 -6.80 -7.63
N ALA A 48 -2.03 -8.04 -7.38
CA ALA A 48 -2.58 -9.24 -8.01
C ALA A 48 -4.07 -9.45 -7.68
N VAL A 49 -4.47 -9.16 -6.43
CA VAL A 49 -5.87 -9.28 -6.00
C VAL A 49 -6.73 -8.24 -6.71
N LEU A 50 -6.24 -7.00 -6.82
CA LEU A 50 -6.94 -5.91 -7.48
C LEU A 50 -7.09 -6.17 -8.98
N ASP A 51 -6.06 -6.69 -9.65
CA ASP A 51 -6.12 -7.01 -11.08
C ASP A 51 -7.14 -8.12 -11.37
N ALA A 52 -7.20 -9.16 -10.53
CA ALA A 52 -8.18 -10.23 -10.64
C ALA A 52 -9.63 -9.72 -10.46
N VAL A 53 -9.86 -8.85 -9.47
CA VAL A 53 -11.18 -8.25 -9.23
C VAL A 53 -11.57 -7.31 -10.37
N ILE A 54 -10.66 -6.46 -10.86
CA ILE A 54 -10.92 -5.53 -11.98
C ILE A 54 -11.27 -6.28 -13.25
N THR A 55 -10.56 -7.38 -13.52
CA THR A 55 -10.78 -8.24 -14.70
C THR A 55 -12.13 -8.93 -14.62
N SER A 56 -12.46 -9.53 -13.48
CA SER A 56 -13.73 -10.24 -13.25
C SER A 56 -14.93 -9.28 -13.27
N ALA A 57 -14.76 -8.08 -12.70
CA ALA A 57 -15.78 -7.04 -12.73
C ALA A 57 -15.92 -6.36 -14.09
N GLY A 58 -14.99 -6.59 -15.03
CA GLY A 58 -15.01 -5.97 -16.36
C GLY A 58 -14.99 -4.43 -16.32
N LEU A 59 -14.42 -3.83 -15.27
CA LEU A 59 -14.52 -2.38 -15.02
C LEU A 59 -13.93 -1.55 -16.17
N LEU A 60 -12.79 -1.98 -16.70
CA LEU A 60 -12.11 -1.31 -17.83
C LEU A 60 -12.87 -1.46 -19.15
N ARG A 61 -13.73 -2.48 -19.28
CA ARG A 61 -14.61 -2.64 -20.45
C ARG A 61 -15.80 -1.70 -20.39
N ALA A 62 -16.37 -1.52 -19.18
CA ALA A 62 -17.47 -0.60 -18.95
C ALA A 62 -17.05 0.88 -19.09
N GLU A 63 -15.87 1.22 -18.59
CA GLU A 63 -15.39 2.60 -18.53
C GLU A 63 -14.08 2.81 -19.31
N LYS A 64 -14.20 2.97 -20.63
CA LYS A 64 -13.05 3.15 -21.54
C LYS A 64 -12.18 4.38 -21.22
N LYS A 65 -12.73 5.37 -20.51
CA LYS A 65 -12.00 6.60 -20.11
C LYS A 65 -11.11 6.39 -18.87
N LEU A 66 -11.23 5.26 -18.18
CA LEU A 66 -10.49 4.99 -16.96
C LEU A 66 -9.16 4.31 -17.28
N ARG A 67 -8.04 4.93 -16.87
CA ARG A 67 -6.71 4.34 -17.02
C ARG A 67 -6.54 3.15 -16.06
N PRO A 68 -5.85 2.06 -16.45
CA PRO A 68 -5.69 0.86 -15.62
C PRO A 68 -5.10 1.14 -14.23
N HIS A 69 -3.98 1.87 -14.15
CA HIS A 69 -3.32 2.20 -12.88
C HIS A 69 -4.19 3.05 -11.96
N LEU A 70 -4.98 3.95 -12.54
CA LEU A 70 -5.92 4.77 -11.79
C LEU A 70 -7.08 3.91 -11.27
N ALA A 71 -7.61 3.00 -12.07
CA ALA A 71 -8.63 2.04 -11.64
C ALA A 71 -8.14 1.23 -10.44
N LYS A 72 -6.90 0.76 -10.48
CA LYS A 72 -6.29 -0.04 -9.42
C LYS A 72 -6.24 0.69 -8.08
N VAL A 73 -5.74 1.93 -8.06
CA VAL A 73 -5.70 2.77 -6.85
C VAL A 73 -7.10 3.06 -6.31
N LEU A 74 -8.05 3.34 -7.21
CA LEU A 74 -9.42 3.66 -6.84
C LEU A 74 -10.17 2.44 -6.26
N VAL A 75 -10.00 1.26 -6.85
CA VAL A 75 -10.59 0.01 -6.37
C VAL A 75 -9.97 -0.38 -5.02
N TYR A 76 -8.67 -0.16 -4.84
CA TYR A 76 -8.02 -0.35 -3.54
C TYR A 76 -8.68 0.53 -2.46
N GLU A 77 -8.82 1.83 -2.69
CA GLU A 77 -9.45 2.74 -1.72
C GLU A 77 -10.90 2.38 -1.41
N LEU A 78 -11.63 1.85 -2.39
CA LEU A 78 -13.03 1.44 -2.23
C LEU A 78 -13.19 0.15 -1.41
N LEU A 79 -12.36 -0.85 -1.68
CA LEU A 79 -12.53 -2.22 -1.16
C LEU A 79 -11.70 -2.51 0.09
N LEU A 80 -10.49 -1.98 0.15
CA LEU A 80 -9.47 -2.33 1.15
C LEU A 80 -8.98 -1.13 1.95
N GLY A 81 -9.12 0.07 1.39
CA GLY A 81 -8.73 1.34 2.03
C GLY A 81 -9.74 1.85 3.03
N ARG A 82 -9.57 3.12 3.43
CA ARG A 82 -10.44 3.79 4.40
C ARG A 82 -11.67 4.45 3.74
N GLY A 83 -11.92 4.14 2.47
CA GLY A 83 -12.97 4.74 1.65
C GLY A 83 -12.64 6.18 1.21
N PHE A 84 -13.45 6.68 0.28
CA PHE A 84 -13.33 8.05 -0.23
C PHE A 84 -13.79 9.07 0.82
N LYS A 85 -12.89 9.50 1.71
CA LYS A 85 -13.09 10.57 2.70
C LYS A 85 -13.29 11.95 2.03
N GLY A 86 -14.38 12.14 1.30
CA GLY A 86 -14.74 13.38 0.59
C GLY A 86 -13.87 13.72 -0.65
N ARG A 87 -12.74 13.04 -0.87
CA ARG A 87 -11.80 13.32 -1.99
C ARG A 87 -12.09 12.55 -3.29
N GLY A 88 -13.23 11.87 -3.36
CA GLY A 88 -13.56 10.97 -4.48
C GLY A 88 -14.11 11.67 -5.73
N GLY A 89 -14.64 12.89 -5.61
CA GLY A 89 -15.13 13.71 -6.74
C GLY A 89 -15.95 12.90 -7.76
N ARG A 90 -15.65 13.09 -9.06
CA ARG A 90 -16.27 12.36 -10.18
C ARG A 90 -16.09 10.84 -10.15
N TRP A 91 -15.01 10.35 -9.53
CA TRP A 91 -14.71 8.91 -9.51
C TRP A 91 -15.55 8.17 -8.49
N LYS A 92 -15.96 8.84 -7.42
CA LYS A 92 -16.86 8.26 -6.41
C LYS A 92 -18.18 7.82 -7.05
N ALA A 93 -18.84 8.72 -7.78
CA ALA A 93 -20.11 8.41 -8.43
C ALA A 93 -20.00 7.27 -9.46
N LEU A 94 -18.90 7.21 -10.20
CA LEU A 94 -18.63 6.11 -11.14
C LEU A 94 -18.42 4.79 -10.40
N LEU A 95 -17.62 4.79 -9.34
CA LEU A 95 -17.34 3.59 -8.56
C LEU A 95 -18.54 3.11 -7.76
N ASP A 96 -19.38 4.01 -7.25
CA ASP A 96 -20.59 3.66 -6.51
C ASP A 96 -21.55 2.85 -7.39
N ARG A 97 -21.66 3.17 -8.70
CA ARG A 97 -22.44 2.38 -9.68
C ARG A 97 -21.92 0.95 -9.83
N HIS A 98 -20.61 0.76 -9.77
CA HIS A 98 -19.97 -0.55 -9.92
C HIS A 98 -19.62 -1.21 -8.57
N GLN A 99 -19.91 -0.56 -7.45
CA GLN A 99 -19.46 -0.97 -6.13
C GLN A 99 -20.04 -2.32 -5.72
N ALA A 100 -21.33 -2.54 -5.97
CA ALA A 100 -22.00 -3.80 -5.68
C ALA A 100 -21.32 -4.98 -6.41
N ARG A 101 -21.01 -4.78 -7.70
CA ARG A 101 -20.30 -5.77 -8.51
C ARG A 101 -18.88 -6.02 -8.01
N LEU A 102 -18.11 -4.97 -7.74
CA LEU A 102 -16.73 -5.08 -7.25
C LEU A 102 -16.67 -5.81 -5.89
N LYS A 103 -17.59 -5.51 -4.97
CA LYS A 103 -17.71 -6.21 -3.69
C LYS A 103 -18.09 -7.68 -3.87
N ALA A 104 -19.02 -7.98 -4.79
CA ALA A 104 -19.41 -9.35 -5.09
C ALA A 104 -18.25 -10.17 -5.67
N GLU A 105 -17.47 -9.61 -6.60
CA GLU A 105 -16.29 -10.31 -7.15
C GLU A 105 -15.19 -10.50 -6.10
N LEU A 106 -14.97 -9.52 -5.21
CA LEU A 106 -14.05 -9.69 -4.08
C LEU A 106 -14.50 -10.84 -3.16
N ALA A 107 -15.81 -10.91 -2.85
CA ALA A 107 -16.36 -11.98 -2.03
C ALA A 107 -16.23 -13.36 -2.70
N ARG A 108 -16.49 -13.45 -4.01
CA ARG A 108 -16.27 -14.68 -4.79
C ARG A 108 -14.80 -15.09 -4.76
N LEU A 109 -13.89 -14.14 -4.91
CA LEU A 109 -12.45 -14.38 -4.88
C LEU A 109 -11.98 -14.87 -3.50
N LYS A 110 -12.56 -14.34 -2.42
CA LYS A 110 -12.35 -14.84 -1.05
C LYS A 110 -12.83 -16.28 -0.87
N VAL A 111 -14.04 -16.58 -1.33
CA VAL A 111 -14.61 -17.95 -1.26
C VAL A 111 -13.74 -18.91 -2.06
N HIS A 112 -13.32 -18.52 -3.27
CA HIS A 112 -12.48 -19.35 -4.12
C HIS A 112 -11.11 -19.66 -3.50
N ARG A 113 -10.53 -18.71 -2.76
CA ARG A 113 -9.28 -18.91 -2.02
C ARG A 113 -9.47 -19.48 -0.60
N GLY A 114 -10.70 -19.69 -0.15
CA GLY A 114 -11.01 -20.20 1.20
C GLY A 114 -10.63 -19.22 2.33
N VAL A 115 -10.66 -17.92 2.08
CA VAL A 115 -10.12 -16.89 2.98
C VAL A 115 -11.23 -16.05 3.61
N SER A 116 -11.16 -15.85 4.94
CA SER A 116 -12.06 -14.94 5.66
C SER A 116 -11.63 -13.48 5.64
N ARG A 117 -10.35 -13.17 5.93
CA ARG A 117 -9.88 -11.78 6.08
C ARG A 117 -9.27 -11.27 4.77
N ASN A 118 -9.38 -9.96 4.53
CA ASN A 118 -8.77 -9.35 3.35
C ASN A 118 -7.24 -9.57 3.32
N GLU A 119 -6.61 -9.60 4.49
CA GLU A 119 -5.16 -9.77 4.64
C GLU A 119 -4.67 -11.16 4.21
N ASP A 120 -5.50 -12.20 4.33
CA ASP A 120 -5.09 -13.55 3.89
C ASP A 120 -5.27 -13.74 2.37
N LEU A 121 -5.82 -12.75 1.66
CA LEU A 121 -5.78 -12.73 0.19
C LEU A 121 -4.37 -12.46 -0.34
N LEU A 122 -3.49 -11.93 0.51
CA LEU A 122 -2.09 -11.74 0.20
C LEU A 122 -1.34 -13.06 0.33
N GLU A 123 -0.43 -13.32 -0.60
CA GLU A 123 0.49 -14.45 -0.50
C GLU A 123 1.29 -14.39 0.81
N VAL A 124 1.70 -15.55 1.32
CA VAL A 124 2.24 -15.75 2.67
C VAL A 124 3.41 -14.80 3.02
N GLY A 125 4.13 -14.25 2.02
CA GLY A 125 5.20 -13.26 2.21
C GLY A 125 4.77 -11.79 2.35
N SER A 126 3.49 -11.45 2.14
CA SER A 126 2.95 -10.07 2.23
C SER A 126 2.03 -9.84 3.43
N LYS A 127 1.84 -10.87 4.26
CA LYS A 127 1.08 -10.77 5.52
C LYS A 127 1.80 -9.81 6.47
N PRO A 128 1.11 -8.82 7.05
CA PRO A 128 1.62 -8.10 8.19
C PRO A 128 1.46 -9.02 9.41
N GLY A 129 2.29 -10.06 9.52
CA GLY A 129 2.42 -10.77 10.78
C GLY A 129 2.93 -9.79 11.86
N PRO A 130 2.93 -10.16 13.15
CA PRO A 130 3.62 -9.38 14.19
C PRO A 130 5.11 -9.11 13.86
N ALA A 131 5.68 -9.85 12.88
CA ALA A 131 6.98 -9.60 12.25
C ALA A 131 7.06 -8.34 11.34
N SER A 132 5.93 -7.66 11.05
CA SER A 132 5.89 -6.48 10.17
C SER A 132 6.24 -5.17 10.89
N GLN A 133 6.37 -5.17 12.21
CA GLN A 133 7.14 -4.13 12.89
C GLN A 133 8.61 -4.53 12.85
N VAL A 134 9.23 -4.40 11.67
CA VAL A 134 10.69 -4.50 11.58
C VAL A 134 11.25 -3.48 12.57
N PRO A 135 11.96 -3.92 13.62
CA PRO A 135 12.49 -3.00 14.61
C PRO A 135 13.46 -2.04 13.92
N ARG A 136 13.54 -0.81 14.43
CA ARG A 136 14.50 0.14 13.88
C ARG A 136 15.91 -0.27 14.29
N PHE A 137 16.68 -0.74 13.32
CA PHE A 137 18.09 -1.05 13.54
C PHE A 137 18.91 0.24 13.61
N VAL A 138 19.82 0.28 14.57
CA VAL A 138 20.77 1.38 14.76
C VAL A 138 22.17 0.80 14.84
N ARG A 139 23.10 1.40 14.10
CA ARG A 139 24.54 1.10 14.22
C ARG A 139 25.17 2.10 15.18
N VAL A 140 25.68 1.63 16.31
CA VAL A 140 26.42 2.48 17.26
C VAL A 140 27.82 2.75 16.70
N ASN A 141 28.26 4.01 16.77
CA ASN A 141 29.62 4.39 16.42
C ASN A 141 30.53 4.23 17.63
N THR A 142 31.24 3.11 17.69
CA THR A 142 32.12 2.71 18.81
C THR A 142 33.33 3.62 19.02
N LEU A 143 33.67 4.48 18.04
CA LEU A 143 34.71 5.50 18.21
C LEU A 143 34.26 6.69 19.06
N LYS A 144 32.95 6.89 19.24
CA LYS A 144 32.37 8.03 19.97
C LYS A 144 31.65 7.63 21.26
N THR A 145 31.11 6.41 21.32
CA THR A 145 30.28 5.96 22.45
C THR A 145 30.21 4.42 22.50
N CYS A 146 29.88 3.85 23.65
CA CYS A 146 29.69 2.42 23.83
C CYS A 146 28.24 1.98 23.54
N SER A 147 28.02 0.68 23.36
CA SER A 147 26.68 0.12 23.10
C SER A 147 25.73 0.36 24.26
N GLU A 148 26.22 0.23 25.49
CA GLU A 148 25.46 0.31 26.73
C GLU A 148 24.94 1.74 26.93
N ASP A 149 25.82 2.73 26.78
CA ASP A 149 25.46 4.16 26.88
C ASP A 149 24.41 4.56 25.83
N ALA A 150 24.57 4.07 24.59
CA ALA A 150 23.62 4.31 23.53
C ALA A 150 22.25 3.68 23.84
N ILE A 151 22.22 2.44 24.35
CA ILE A 151 21.00 1.76 24.77
C ILE A 151 20.30 2.55 25.88
N ASP A 152 21.04 3.00 26.90
CA ASP A 152 20.47 3.73 28.02
C ASP A 152 19.97 5.12 27.62
N TYR A 153 20.66 5.80 26.71
CA TYR A 153 20.17 7.03 26.10
C TYR A 153 18.81 6.82 25.39
N PHE A 154 18.70 5.77 24.58
CA PHE A 154 17.45 5.47 23.88
C PHE A 154 16.33 5.02 24.83
N LYS A 155 16.63 4.28 25.90
CA LYS A 155 15.66 3.96 26.95
C LYS A 155 15.09 5.21 27.61
N ARG A 156 15.93 6.21 27.92
CA ARG A 156 15.49 7.51 28.47
C ARG A 156 14.58 8.28 27.52
N GLN A 157 14.71 8.07 26.21
CA GLN A 157 13.82 8.64 25.19
C GLN A 157 12.54 7.82 24.96
N GLY A 158 12.30 6.76 25.73
CA GLY A 158 11.11 5.92 25.64
C GLY A 158 11.19 4.80 24.60
N PHE A 159 12.38 4.46 24.10
CA PHE A 159 12.56 3.31 23.22
C PHE A 159 12.82 2.02 24.02
N SER A 160 12.36 0.90 23.48
CA SER A 160 12.58 -0.44 24.04
C SER A 160 13.66 -1.17 23.25
N TYR A 161 14.69 -1.68 23.94
CA TYR A 161 15.72 -2.48 23.29
C TYR A 161 15.22 -3.90 23.02
N GLN A 162 15.27 -4.33 21.75
CA GLN A 162 14.76 -5.63 21.28
C GLN A 162 15.88 -6.68 21.08
N GLY A 163 17.09 -6.41 21.55
CA GLY A 163 18.24 -7.29 21.38
C GLY A 163 19.13 -6.95 20.18
N ARG A 164 20.14 -7.79 19.95
CA ARG A 164 21.09 -7.66 18.85
C ARG A 164 20.61 -8.52 17.68
N ALA A 165 20.60 -7.96 16.48
CA ALA A 165 20.38 -8.74 15.28
C ALA A 165 21.46 -9.84 15.18
N SER A 166 21.05 -11.11 15.17
CA SER A 166 21.95 -12.21 14.85
C SER A 166 22.43 -12.06 13.41
N ARG A 167 23.71 -12.36 13.18
CA ARG A 167 24.27 -12.46 11.82
C ARG A 167 23.75 -13.71 11.12
#